data_AF-A0A7S4HDW5-F1
#
_entry.id   AF-A0A7S4HDW5-F1
#
_cell.length_a   1.000
_cell.length_b   1.000
_cell.length_c   1.000
_cell.angle_alpha   90.00
_cell.angle_beta   90.00
_cell.angle_gamma   90.00
#
_symmetry.space_group_name_H-M   'P 1'
#
loop_
_entity.id
_entity.type
_entity.pdbx_description
1 polymer ?
#
loop_
_entity_poly.entity_id
_entity_poly.type
_entity_poly.pdbx_seq_one_letter_code
_entity_poly.pdbx_strand_id
1 'polypeptide(L)'
;NKDVSGNTHGLVTAYELGSGALKWQVDLGATWEANNAASIGRVGGPGTPLAVVVAVGPNPMPTLPQAIGLKPADGTNGPPLGAKTIALDAATGNIVWTYDMPTWHGGNAGDNPGHICLPDESANVAIGADGFVYVPHEDGRIYSIKDADSDGTISAGEVDWFDTKMGFQGSPAIAPDVLAIAPCDGMAVFMTPEGQLRAKQSRRS
;
A
#
# COMPACT_ATOMS: atom_id res chain seq x y z
N ASN A 1 -8.51 15.52 25.53
CA ASN A 1 -7.65 14.32 25.40
C ASN A 1 -8.54 13.12 25.20
N LYS A 2 -8.78 12.72 23.95
CA LYS A 2 -9.37 11.40 23.67
C LYS A 2 -8.30 10.37 24.03
N ASP A 3 -8.72 9.36 24.76
CA ASP A 3 -7.93 8.19 25.12
C ASP A 3 -7.26 7.61 23.87
N VAL A 4 -5.94 7.41 23.92
CA VAL A 4 -5.13 6.81 22.84
C VAL A 4 -4.84 5.34 23.18
N SER A 5 -5.74 4.69 23.92
CA SER A 5 -5.79 3.24 23.98
C SER A 5 -5.81 2.73 22.53
N GLY A 6 -4.87 1.81 22.21
CA GLY A 6 -4.60 1.37 20.84
C GLY A 6 -5.90 1.02 20.13
N ASN A 7 -6.32 1.90 19.23
CA ASN A 7 -7.56 1.75 18.50
C ASN A 7 -7.25 0.90 17.28
N THR A 8 -7.89 -0.27 17.13
CA THR A 8 -7.72 -1.12 15.94
C THR A 8 -8.37 -0.52 14.69
N HIS A 9 -8.93 0.70 14.82
CA HIS A 9 -9.56 1.41 13.73
C HIS A 9 -8.53 2.15 12.88
N GLY A 10 -8.63 1.99 11.56
CA GLY A 10 -7.97 2.89 10.62
C GLY A 10 -8.58 4.27 10.68
N LEU A 11 -7.83 5.26 11.17
CA LEU A 11 -8.28 6.64 11.23
C LEU A 11 -7.39 7.51 10.37
N VAL A 12 -7.97 8.14 9.35
CA VAL A 12 -7.31 9.19 8.58
C VAL A 12 -7.88 10.53 9.02
N THR A 13 -7.01 11.41 9.52
CA THR A 13 -7.43 12.71 10.04
C THR A 13 -6.63 13.82 9.39
N ALA A 14 -7.31 14.85 8.89
CA ALA A 14 -6.68 16.05 8.39
C ALA A 14 -6.87 17.22 9.34
N TYR A 15 -5.79 17.97 9.54
CA TYR A 15 -5.76 19.17 10.34
C TYR A 15 -5.29 20.35 9.48
N GLU A 16 -5.75 21.55 9.80
CA GLU A 16 -5.19 22.77 9.26
C GLU A 16 -3.80 23.00 9.86
N LEU A 17 -2.76 23.10 9.02
CA LEU A 17 -1.37 23.19 9.49
C LEU A 17 -1.11 24.40 10.40
N GLY A 18 -1.72 25.55 10.09
CA GLY A 18 -1.46 26.79 10.82
C GLY A 18 -2.10 26.83 12.21
N SER A 19 -3.30 26.25 12.38
CA SER A 19 -4.08 26.34 13.61
C SER A 19 -4.14 25.02 14.39
N GLY A 20 -3.83 23.89 13.74
CA GLY A 20 -4.10 22.55 14.25
C GLY A 20 -5.59 22.18 14.28
N ALA A 21 -6.47 23.01 13.71
CA ALA A 21 -7.91 22.75 13.71
C ALA A 21 -8.25 21.51 12.87
N LEU A 22 -9.13 20.65 13.39
CA LEU A 22 -9.65 19.49 12.66
C LEU A 22 -10.41 19.96 11.41
N LYS A 23 -10.03 19.44 10.23
CA LYS A 23 -10.72 19.68 8.96
C LYS A 23 -11.74 18.58 8.68
N TRP A 24 -11.28 17.34 8.73
CA TRP A 24 -12.10 16.15 8.55
C TRP A 24 -11.42 14.94 9.20
N GLN A 25 -12.21 13.92 9.50
CA GLN A 25 -11.75 12.63 10.01
C GLN A 25 -12.58 11.54 9.35
N VAL A 26 -11.90 10.50 8.88
CA VAL A 26 -12.51 9.31 8.28
C VAL A 26 -12.15 8.12 9.15
N ASP A 27 -13.18 7.40 9.61
CA ASP A 27 -13.04 6.07 10.20
C ASP A 27 -13.18 5.04 9.09
N LEU A 28 -12.08 4.36 8.79
CA LEU A 28 -12.01 3.31 7.78
C LEU A 28 -12.55 1.98 8.31
N GLY A 29 -12.74 1.85 9.62
CA GLY A 29 -13.29 0.68 10.29
C GLY A 29 -12.28 -0.06 11.17
N ALA A 30 -12.79 -0.90 12.07
CA ALA A 30 -12.06 -1.58 13.14
C ALA A 30 -11.07 -2.68 12.69
N THR A 31 -11.05 -3.02 11.40
CA THR A 31 -10.24 -4.10 10.81
C THR A 31 -9.17 -3.59 9.84
N TRP A 32 -9.15 -2.28 9.59
CA TRP A 32 -8.32 -1.67 8.56
C TRP A 32 -7.29 -0.78 9.21
N GLU A 33 -6.28 -1.39 9.84
CA GLU A 33 -5.23 -0.65 10.53
C GLU A 33 -4.53 0.30 9.55
N ALA A 34 -4.37 1.57 9.93
CA ALA A 34 -3.75 2.61 9.11
C ALA A 34 -2.34 2.93 9.65
N ASN A 35 -1.48 1.92 9.62
CA ASN A 35 -0.08 1.93 10.05
C ASN A 35 0.86 2.58 9.01
N ASN A 36 0.46 2.60 7.74
CA ASN A 36 1.22 3.13 6.63
C ASN A 36 1.16 4.66 6.51
N ALA A 37 2.25 5.27 6.08
CA ALA A 37 2.25 6.71 5.78
C ALA A 37 1.39 7.00 4.55
N ALA A 38 0.60 8.05 4.64
CA ALA A 38 -0.21 8.52 3.52
C ALA A 38 0.63 9.20 2.43
N SER A 39 0.19 9.07 1.19
CA SER A 39 0.68 9.84 0.05
C SER A 39 -0.34 10.88 -0.39
N ILE A 40 0.12 12.01 -0.92
CA ILE A 40 -0.75 13.08 -1.43
C ILE A 40 -0.37 13.40 -2.87
N GLY A 41 -1.37 13.40 -3.77
CA GLY A 41 -1.14 13.60 -5.20
C GLY A 41 -2.43 13.57 -6.00
N ARG A 42 -2.33 13.66 -7.32
CA ARG A 42 -3.50 13.61 -8.22
C ARG A 42 -3.69 12.18 -8.72
N VAL A 43 -4.61 11.45 -8.11
CA VAL A 43 -5.05 10.14 -8.61
C VAL A 43 -5.93 10.38 -9.84
N GLY A 44 -5.57 9.82 -11.00
CA GLY A 44 -6.23 10.11 -12.29
C GLY A 44 -5.44 11.06 -13.23
N GLY A 45 -4.49 11.83 -12.71
CA GLY A 45 -3.53 12.62 -13.51
C GLY A 45 -3.81 14.14 -13.52
N PRO A 46 -3.23 14.89 -14.47
CA PRO A 46 -3.35 16.34 -14.52
C PRO A 46 -4.82 16.81 -14.58
N GLY A 47 -5.20 17.70 -13.66
CA GLY A 47 -6.55 18.28 -13.61
C GLY A 47 -7.51 17.62 -12.63
N THR A 48 -7.22 16.43 -12.09
CA THR A 48 -8.04 15.81 -11.04
C THR A 48 -7.76 16.44 -9.66
N PRO A 49 -8.71 16.45 -8.71
CA PRO A 49 -8.47 16.91 -7.34
C PRO A 49 -7.30 16.18 -6.66
N LEU A 50 -6.72 16.81 -5.64
CA LEU A 50 -5.74 16.13 -4.81
C LEU A 50 -6.44 15.05 -3.98
N ALA A 51 -5.81 13.89 -3.87
CA ALA A 51 -6.23 12.83 -3.00
C ALA A 51 -5.13 12.49 -1.98
N VAL A 52 -5.58 12.08 -0.80
CA VAL A 52 -4.79 11.36 0.20
C VAL A 52 -4.97 9.88 -0.08
N VAL A 53 -3.89 9.14 -0.29
CA VAL A 53 -3.93 7.70 -0.51
C VAL A 53 -3.26 6.98 0.64
N VAL A 54 -3.94 5.98 1.18
CA VAL A 54 -3.45 5.12 2.27
C VAL A 54 -3.63 3.65 1.89
N ALA A 55 -2.65 2.83 2.23
CA ALA A 55 -2.83 1.40 2.35
C ALA A 55 -3.24 1.08 3.79
N VAL A 56 -4.15 0.13 3.96
CA VAL A 56 -4.66 -0.28 5.26
C VAL A 56 -4.85 -1.79 5.32
N GLY A 57 -4.58 -2.38 6.47
CA GLY A 57 -4.77 -3.81 6.72
C GLY A 57 -3.96 -4.26 7.93
N PRO A 58 -4.19 -5.49 8.41
CA PRO A 58 -3.42 -6.04 9.53
C PRO A 58 -1.99 -6.35 9.10
N ASN A 59 -0.99 -6.06 9.94
CA ASN A 59 0.39 -6.45 9.65
C ASN A 59 0.54 -7.98 9.47
N PRO A 60 1.45 -8.43 8.60
CA PRO A 60 1.87 -9.82 8.50
C PRO A 60 2.68 -10.22 9.75
N MET A 61 1.99 -10.59 10.84
CA MET A 61 2.64 -11.10 12.05
C MET A 61 2.72 -12.63 12.04
N PRO A 62 3.92 -13.24 12.18
CA PRO A 62 4.00 -14.61 12.66
C PRO A 62 3.54 -14.62 14.14
N THR A 63 2.65 -15.53 14.53
CA THR A 63 2.26 -15.58 15.95
C THR A 63 3.48 -15.97 16.80
N LEU A 64 3.70 -15.32 17.95
CA LEU A 64 4.89 -15.51 18.78
C LEU A 64 5.17 -16.98 19.24
N PRO A 65 4.17 -17.88 19.40
CA PRO A 65 4.45 -19.31 19.60
C PRO A 65 4.96 -20.03 18.33
N GLN A 66 4.73 -19.49 17.14
CA GLN A 66 5.24 -20.00 15.85
C GLN A 66 6.67 -19.51 15.54
N ALA A 67 7.16 -18.48 16.23
CA ALA A 67 8.55 -18.00 16.12
C ALA A 67 9.58 -19.05 16.58
N ILE A 68 9.17 -20.07 17.35
CA ILE A 68 10.03 -21.12 17.92
C ILE A 68 9.92 -22.45 17.15
N GLY A 69 9.47 -22.42 15.89
CA GLY A 69 9.34 -23.61 15.02
C GLY A 69 8.97 -23.30 13.57
N LEU A 70 9.42 -22.16 13.04
CA LEU A 70 8.97 -21.57 11.79
C LEU A 70 9.01 -22.56 10.61
N LYS A 71 7.83 -22.87 10.06
CA LYS A 71 7.70 -23.10 8.62
C LYS A 71 7.91 -21.74 7.92
N PRO A 72 8.51 -21.71 6.71
CA PRO A 72 8.68 -20.47 5.97
C PRO A 72 7.37 -19.69 5.85
N ALA A 73 7.45 -18.37 5.90
CA ALA A 73 6.35 -17.48 5.52
C ALA A 73 6.22 -17.52 3.99
N ASP A 74 5.70 -18.63 3.48
CA ASP A 74 5.52 -18.87 2.04
C ASP A 74 4.17 -18.34 1.52
N GLY A 75 3.45 -17.56 2.33
CA GLY A 75 2.16 -17.01 1.94
C GLY A 75 0.98 -17.99 2.03
N THR A 76 1.15 -19.20 2.59
CA THR A 76 0.10 -20.25 2.58
C THR A 76 -0.44 -20.66 3.96
N ASN A 77 0.20 -20.22 5.04
CA ASN A 77 -0.12 -20.67 6.40
C ASN A 77 -0.96 -19.63 7.16
N GLY A 78 -2.10 -20.04 7.69
CA GLY A 78 -2.96 -19.21 8.56
C GLY A 78 -4.23 -18.73 7.88
N PRO A 79 -5.08 -17.98 8.62
CA PRO A 79 -6.30 -17.43 8.06
C PRO A 79 -5.97 -16.43 6.93
N PRO A 80 -6.88 -16.28 5.95
CA PRO A 80 -6.75 -15.23 4.96
C PRO A 80 -6.77 -13.86 5.64
N LEU A 81 -5.83 -13.00 5.27
CA LEU A 81 -5.74 -11.60 5.67
C LEU A 81 -6.06 -10.73 4.45
N GLY A 82 -6.74 -9.61 4.66
CA GLY A 82 -7.15 -8.69 3.61
C GLY A 82 -6.61 -7.29 3.87
N ALA A 83 -6.32 -6.57 2.80
CA ALA A 83 -5.86 -5.18 2.83
C ALA A 83 -6.61 -4.37 1.77
N LYS A 84 -6.60 -3.05 1.91
CA LYS A 84 -7.19 -2.12 0.96
C LYS A 84 -6.23 -0.98 0.66
N THR A 85 -6.27 -0.49 -0.57
CA THR A 85 -5.76 0.84 -0.91
C THR A 85 -6.95 1.78 -1.08
N ILE A 86 -6.93 2.92 -0.40
CA ILE A 86 -8.04 3.87 -0.36
C ILE A 86 -7.53 5.24 -0.78
N ALA A 87 -8.20 5.86 -1.76
CA ALA A 87 -8.01 7.25 -2.11
C ALA A 87 -9.16 8.09 -1.53
N LEU A 88 -8.81 9.15 -0.80
CA LEU A 88 -9.72 10.11 -0.20
C LEU A 88 -9.47 11.48 -0.81
N ASP A 89 -10.52 12.23 -1.16
CA ASP A 89 -10.38 13.62 -1.58
C ASP A 89 -9.71 14.42 -0.46
N ALA A 90 -8.61 15.09 -0.77
CA ALA A 90 -7.76 15.71 0.25
C ALA A 90 -8.45 16.88 0.97
N ALA A 91 -9.44 17.52 0.32
CA ALA A 91 -10.15 18.66 0.90
C ALA A 91 -11.28 18.23 1.84
N THR A 92 -11.93 17.11 1.54
CA THR A 92 -13.19 16.69 2.17
C THR A 92 -13.11 15.39 2.96
N GLY A 93 -12.13 14.52 2.67
CA GLY A 93 -12.05 13.17 3.20
C GLY A 93 -13.05 12.20 2.55
N ASN A 94 -13.80 12.61 1.52
CA ASN A 94 -14.71 11.71 0.81
C ASN A 94 -13.92 10.63 0.06
N ILE A 95 -14.41 9.40 0.05
CA ILE A 95 -13.80 8.33 -0.74
C ILE A 95 -13.91 8.68 -2.23
N VAL A 96 -12.77 8.65 -2.91
CA VAL A 96 -12.66 8.77 -4.38
C VAL A 96 -12.82 7.38 -4.98
N TRP A 97 -11.99 6.44 -4.54
CA TRP A 97 -12.08 5.02 -4.88
C TRP A 97 -11.45 4.16 -3.79
N THR A 98 -11.78 2.87 -3.83
CA THR A 98 -11.14 1.83 -3.01
C THR A 98 -10.72 0.68 -3.90
N TYR A 99 -9.60 0.05 -3.57
CA TYR A 99 -9.18 -1.20 -4.17
C TYR A 99 -8.94 -2.24 -3.07
N ASP A 100 -9.61 -3.39 -3.20
CA ASP A 100 -9.35 -4.57 -2.38
C ASP A 100 -8.07 -5.25 -2.86
N MET A 101 -7.04 -5.22 -2.03
CA MET A 101 -5.78 -5.91 -2.33
C MET A 101 -6.01 -7.43 -2.30
N PRO A 102 -5.24 -8.20 -3.08
CA PRO A 102 -5.31 -9.65 -3.00
C PRO A 102 -5.04 -10.16 -1.58
N THR A 103 -5.89 -11.07 -1.13
CA THR A 103 -5.73 -11.75 0.15
C THR A 103 -4.38 -12.50 0.22
N TRP A 104 -3.73 -12.44 1.37
CA TRP A 104 -2.52 -13.22 1.68
C TRP A 104 -2.72 -14.07 2.93
N HIS A 105 -1.74 -14.92 3.23
CA HIS A 105 -1.73 -15.74 4.45
C HIS A 105 -0.36 -15.71 5.11
N GLY A 106 -0.34 -15.64 6.45
CA GLY A 106 0.88 -15.80 7.21
C GLY A 106 1.82 -14.60 7.13
N GLY A 107 3.13 -14.88 7.11
CA GLY A 107 4.14 -13.83 7.06
C GLY A 107 4.41 -13.28 5.66
N ASN A 108 5.35 -12.35 5.61
CA ASN A 108 5.72 -11.59 4.43
C ASN A 108 6.42 -12.44 3.35
N ALA A 109 6.24 -12.09 2.07
CA ALA A 109 6.92 -12.78 0.97
C ALA A 109 8.45 -12.66 1.10
N GLY A 110 9.15 -13.78 0.92
CA GLY A 110 10.62 -13.84 1.02
C GLY A 110 11.16 -14.11 2.43
N ASP A 111 10.34 -13.95 3.47
CA ASP A 111 10.76 -14.20 4.84
C ASP A 111 11.10 -15.69 5.06
N ASN A 112 12.20 -15.92 5.78
CA ASN A 112 12.66 -17.24 6.18
C ASN A 112 13.30 -17.19 7.58
N PRO A 113 13.57 -18.33 8.24
CA PRO A 113 14.10 -18.31 9.62
C PRO A 113 15.43 -17.56 9.81
N GLY A 114 16.21 -17.32 8.74
CA GLY A 114 17.45 -16.55 8.77
C GLY A 114 17.30 -15.08 8.38
N HIS A 115 16.16 -14.66 7.85
CA HIS A 115 15.88 -13.29 7.42
C HIS A 115 14.38 -13.01 7.48
N ILE A 116 13.96 -12.18 8.45
CA ILE A 116 12.56 -11.85 8.70
C ILE A 116 12.42 -10.33 8.61
N CYS A 117 11.55 -9.85 7.74
CA CYS A 117 11.37 -8.41 7.52
C CYS A 117 10.35 -7.77 8.47
N LEU A 118 9.27 -8.47 8.81
CA LEU A 118 8.15 -7.96 9.60
C LEU A 118 7.64 -6.56 9.15
N PRO A 119 7.29 -6.36 7.87
CA PRO A 119 6.74 -5.09 7.42
C PRO A 119 5.30 -4.88 7.93
N ASP A 120 4.75 -3.71 7.63
CA ASP A 120 3.31 -3.49 7.54
C ASP A 120 2.73 -4.27 6.34
N GLU A 121 1.41 -4.26 6.14
CA GLU A 121 0.77 -4.98 5.03
C GLU A 121 1.18 -4.48 3.65
N SER A 122 1.57 -3.22 3.61
CA SER A 122 2.18 -2.56 2.47
C SER A 122 3.29 -1.65 2.97
N ALA A 123 4.18 -1.24 2.08
CA ALA A 123 5.00 -0.08 2.35
C ALA A 123 4.19 1.20 2.03
N ASN A 124 4.69 2.35 2.48
CA ASN A 124 4.13 3.66 2.10
C ASN A 124 3.94 3.73 0.58
N VAL A 125 2.74 4.10 0.15
CA VAL A 125 2.42 4.18 -1.28
C VAL A 125 3.02 5.44 -1.90
N ALA A 126 3.13 5.48 -3.23
CA ALA A 126 3.57 6.68 -3.96
C ALA A 126 2.66 6.97 -5.15
N ILE A 127 2.51 8.25 -5.50
CA ILE A 127 1.65 8.69 -6.60
C ILE A 127 2.52 9.28 -7.71
N GLY A 128 2.46 8.70 -8.90
CA GLY A 128 3.14 9.21 -10.09
C GLY A 128 2.46 10.44 -10.68
N ALA A 129 3.20 11.23 -11.46
CA ALA A 129 2.64 12.37 -12.20
C ALA A 129 1.65 11.94 -13.30
N ASP A 130 1.73 10.69 -13.72
CA ASP A 130 0.79 10.00 -14.61
C ASP A 130 -0.52 9.59 -13.93
N GLY A 131 -0.61 9.78 -12.61
CA GLY A 131 -1.79 9.51 -11.79
C GLY A 131 -1.94 8.05 -11.35
N PHE A 132 -0.93 7.21 -11.57
CA PHE A 132 -0.87 5.87 -10.99
C PHE A 132 -0.45 5.93 -9.52
N VAL A 133 -1.07 5.07 -8.72
CA VAL A 133 -0.65 4.77 -7.35
C VAL A 133 0.19 3.51 -7.39
N TYR A 134 1.41 3.59 -6.87
CA TYR A 134 2.32 2.46 -6.71
C TYR A 134 2.24 1.96 -5.27
N VAL A 135 1.83 0.70 -5.11
CA VAL A 135 1.61 0.06 -3.82
C VAL A 135 2.54 -1.16 -3.71
N PRO A 136 3.70 -1.02 -3.05
CA PRO A 136 4.52 -2.17 -2.69
C PRO A 136 3.83 -2.93 -1.56
N HIS A 137 3.50 -4.19 -1.81
CA HIS A 137 2.67 -5.01 -0.93
C HIS A 137 3.47 -6.20 -0.40
N GLU A 138 3.19 -6.60 0.84
CA GLU A 138 3.83 -7.74 1.54
C GLU A 138 3.81 -9.07 0.76
N ASP A 139 2.89 -9.23 -0.20
CA ASP A 139 2.75 -10.45 -1.00
C ASP A 139 3.87 -10.61 -2.04
N GLY A 140 4.83 -9.69 -2.05
CA GLY A 140 5.98 -9.68 -2.93
C GLY A 140 5.77 -8.82 -4.17
N ARG A 141 4.58 -8.25 -4.37
CA ARG A 141 4.22 -7.53 -5.58
C ARG A 141 4.20 -6.02 -5.38
N ILE A 142 4.53 -5.31 -6.45
CA ILE A 142 4.31 -3.88 -6.59
C ILE A 142 3.11 -3.72 -7.50
N TYR A 143 2.02 -3.17 -6.97
CA TYR A 143 0.82 -2.87 -7.72
C TYR A 143 0.89 -1.45 -8.30
N SER A 144 0.37 -1.27 -9.50
CA SER A 144 0.13 0.03 -10.14
C SER A 144 -1.38 0.15 -10.35
N ILE A 145 -2.01 1.09 -9.63
CA ILE A 145 -3.46 1.24 -9.58
C ILE A 145 -3.85 2.61 -10.13
N LYS A 146 -4.86 2.67 -11.00
CA LYS A 146 -5.42 3.93 -11.47
C LYS A 146 -6.88 3.78 -11.89
N ASP A 147 -7.76 4.54 -11.25
CA ASP A 147 -9.14 4.79 -11.71
C ASP A 147 -9.08 5.56 -13.04
N ALA A 148 -9.07 4.82 -14.14
CA ALA A 148 -8.79 5.31 -15.48
C ALA A 148 -10.05 5.86 -16.16
N ASP A 149 -11.23 5.38 -15.79
CA ASP A 149 -12.52 5.86 -16.30
C ASP A 149 -13.24 6.83 -15.33
N SER A 150 -12.68 7.04 -14.13
CA SER A 150 -13.19 7.97 -13.11
C SER A 150 -14.58 7.59 -12.60
N ASP A 151 -14.89 6.28 -12.54
CA ASP A 151 -16.15 5.76 -12.01
C ASP A 151 -16.12 5.51 -10.49
N GLY A 152 -14.96 5.70 -9.85
CA GLY A 152 -14.75 5.51 -8.42
C GLY A 152 -14.55 4.04 -8.00
N THR A 153 -14.45 3.12 -8.95
CA THR A 153 -14.32 1.68 -8.74
C THR A 153 -13.09 1.15 -9.46
N ILE A 154 -12.15 0.54 -8.73
CA ILE A 154 -10.98 -0.07 -9.36
C ILE A 154 -11.31 -1.46 -9.89
N SER A 155 -11.34 -1.61 -11.21
CA SER A 155 -11.51 -2.86 -11.92
C SER A 155 -10.20 -3.61 -12.17
N ALA A 156 -10.27 -4.87 -12.58
CA ALA A 156 -9.07 -5.67 -12.88
C ALA A 156 -8.23 -5.11 -14.06
N GLY A 157 -8.84 -4.32 -14.95
CA GLY A 157 -8.14 -3.67 -16.07
C GLY A 157 -7.36 -2.41 -15.67
N GLU A 158 -7.55 -1.96 -14.44
CA GLU A 158 -6.98 -0.73 -13.87
C GLU A 158 -5.85 -1.01 -12.87
N VAL A 159 -5.49 -2.29 -12.75
CA VAL A 159 -4.44 -2.77 -11.87
C VAL A 159 -3.44 -3.61 -12.66
N ASP A 160 -2.20 -3.15 -12.60
CA ASP A 160 -1.02 -3.82 -13.10
C ASP A 160 -0.15 -4.22 -11.90
N TRP A 161 0.68 -5.26 -12.01
CA TRP A 161 1.62 -5.63 -10.94
C TRP A 161 2.90 -6.28 -11.43
N PHE A 162 3.97 -6.13 -10.64
CA PHE A 162 5.25 -6.79 -10.82
C PHE A 162 5.65 -7.56 -9.56
N ASP A 163 6.03 -8.83 -9.71
CA ASP A 163 6.38 -9.70 -8.60
C ASP A 163 7.89 -9.72 -8.36
N THR A 164 8.30 -9.15 -7.22
CA THR A 164 9.70 -9.11 -6.77
C THR A 164 10.08 -10.30 -5.90
N LYS A 165 9.09 -11.13 -5.51
CA LYS A 165 9.20 -12.25 -4.58
C LYS A 165 9.57 -11.89 -3.15
N MET A 166 9.64 -10.60 -2.83
CA MET A 166 10.06 -10.09 -1.53
C MET A 166 9.10 -9.00 -1.07
N GLY A 167 8.72 -9.00 0.20
CA GLY A 167 7.94 -7.89 0.74
C GLY A 167 8.72 -6.59 0.89
N PHE A 168 8.02 -5.57 1.39
CA PHE A 168 8.49 -4.20 1.35
C PHE A 168 8.31 -3.48 2.67
N GLN A 169 9.31 -2.69 3.03
CA GLN A 169 9.24 -1.72 4.13
C GLN A 169 9.61 -0.31 3.65
N GLY A 170 10.41 -0.22 2.58
CA GLY A 170 10.84 1.05 2.01
C GLY A 170 9.79 1.68 1.10
N SER A 171 9.60 2.99 1.25
CA SER A 171 8.74 3.77 0.36
C SER A 171 9.30 3.85 -1.06
N PRO A 172 8.45 3.88 -2.10
CA PRO A 172 8.91 4.15 -3.46
C PRO A 172 9.49 5.55 -3.60
N ALA A 173 10.58 5.66 -4.37
CA ALA A 173 11.06 6.90 -4.94
C ALA A 173 10.69 6.94 -6.42
N ILE A 174 10.09 8.06 -6.85
CA ILE A 174 9.64 8.26 -8.22
C ILE A 174 10.38 9.45 -8.83
N ALA A 175 10.94 9.24 -10.01
CA ALA A 175 11.43 10.27 -10.91
C ALA A 175 10.82 10.01 -12.31
N PRO A 176 10.96 10.93 -13.28
CA PRO A 176 10.65 10.61 -14.66
C PRO A 176 11.36 9.31 -15.06
N ASP A 177 10.64 8.37 -15.67
CA ASP A 177 11.16 7.08 -16.16
C ASP A 177 11.69 6.11 -15.11
N VAL A 178 11.71 6.46 -13.83
CA VAL A 178 12.37 5.66 -12.79
C VAL A 178 11.48 5.49 -11.56
N LEU A 179 11.27 4.23 -11.18
CA LEU A 179 10.68 3.83 -9.90
C LEU A 179 11.72 3.01 -9.15
N ALA A 180 12.17 3.49 -8.00
CA ALA A 180 13.05 2.74 -7.11
C ALA A 180 12.29 2.37 -5.83
N ILE A 181 12.30 1.09 -5.48
CA ILE A 181 11.60 0.56 -4.30
C ILE A 181 12.56 -0.38 -3.58
N ALA A 182 12.62 -0.28 -2.26
CA ALA A 182 13.46 -1.12 -1.42
C ALA A 182 12.63 -2.26 -0.78
N PRO A 183 12.58 -3.45 -1.41
CA PRO A 183 12.17 -4.66 -0.70
C PRO A 183 13.13 -4.97 0.45
N CYS A 184 12.71 -5.86 1.34
CA CYS A 184 13.49 -6.20 2.54
C CYS A 184 14.88 -6.77 2.25
N ASP A 185 15.06 -7.39 1.07
CA ASP A 185 16.29 -8.07 0.64
C ASP A 185 17.07 -7.34 -0.46
N GLY A 186 16.76 -6.07 -0.73
CA GLY A 186 17.53 -5.30 -1.71
C GLY A 186 16.83 -4.06 -2.23
N MET A 187 17.25 -3.63 -3.42
CA MET A 187 16.67 -2.49 -4.14
C MET A 187 16.22 -2.94 -5.52
N ALA A 188 14.95 -2.73 -5.84
CA ALA A 188 14.41 -2.89 -7.18
C ALA A 188 14.32 -1.51 -7.84
N VAL A 189 15.00 -1.33 -8.97
CA VAL A 189 14.91 -0.11 -9.78
C VAL A 189 14.30 -0.48 -11.13
N PHE A 190 13.12 0.07 -11.40
CA PHE A 190 12.41 -0.06 -12.65
C PHE A 190 12.67 1.19 -13.48
N MET A 191 13.13 0.98 -14.70
CA MET A 191 13.37 2.05 -15.66
C MET A 191 12.51 1.78 -16.90
N THR A 192 11.84 2.80 -17.42
CA THR A 192 11.14 2.70 -18.70
C THR A 192 11.73 3.68 -19.72
N PRO A 193 11.77 3.35 -21.03
CA PRO A 193 12.32 4.27 -22.03
C PRO A 193 11.40 5.44 -22.39
N GLU A 194 10.15 5.48 -21.92
CA GLU A 194 9.04 6.26 -22.52
C GLU A 194 8.12 7.03 -21.54
N GLY A 195 8.52 7.23 -20.29
CA GLY A 195 7.85 8.11 -19.33
C GLY A 195 6.67 7.48 -18.60
N GLN A 196 6.35 6.23 -18.91
CA GLN A 196 5.23 5.51 -18.31
C GLN A 196 5.76 4.38 -17.43
N LEU A 197 5.68 4.55 -16.12
CA LEU A 197 5.98 3.50 -15.17
C LEU A 197 4.69 2.67 -15.05
N ARG A 198 4.71 1.42 -15.52
CA ARG A 198 3.64 0.47 -15.23
C ARG A 198 4.30 -0.82 -14.79
N ALA A 199 3.94 -1.32 -13.62
CA ALA A 199 4.37 -2.63 -13.17
C ALA A 199 3.71 -3.70 -14.05
N LYS A 200 4.27 -4.01 -15.21
CA LYS A 200 3.64 -5.00 -16.11
C LYS A 200 3.71 -6.38 -15.48
N GLN A 201 2.60 -7.12 -15.61
CA GLN A 201 2.51 -8.53 -15.22
C GLN A 201 3.68 -9.30 -15.81
N SER A 202 4.65 -9.66 -14.96
CA SER A 202 5.79 -10.46 -15.37
C SER A 202 5.94 -11.60 -14.37
N ARG A 203 5.73 -12.82 -14.86
CA ARG A 203 6.18 -14.03 -14.18
C ARG A 203 7.63 -14.20 -14.63
N ARG A 204 8.62 -13.88 -13.79
CA ARG A 204 9.95 -14.42 -14.05
C ARG A 204 9.85 -15.94 -13.88
N SER A 205 10.01 -16.65 -15.01
CA SER A 205 10.19 -18.09 -15.09
C SER A 205 11.46 -18.52 -14.39
#